data_AF-A0A1G1PZ15-F1
#
_entry.id   AF-A0A1G1PZ15-F1
#
_cell.length_a   1.000
_cell.length_b   1.000
_cell.length_c   1.000
_cell.angle_alpha   90.00
_cell.angle_beta   90.00
_cell.angle_gamma   90.00
#
_symmetry.space_group_name_H-M   'P 1'
#
loop_
_entity.id
_entity.type
_entity.pdbx_description
1 polymer ?
#
loop_
_entity_poly.entity_id
_entity_poly.type
_entity_poly.pdbx_seq_one_letter_code
_entity_poly.pdbx_strand_id
1 'polypeptide(L)'
;MIQIHNPYNPTFESFTPPGFVDEGYEGLRRAMAEARPTLPPETPQILAEILVDDAYRRASLAFIASDPAHFMKGLWRAFWNMWRIDYVTAKPYRKASNLVCYAMLVPFCLLGIGVAVARRNAPALLLAGFLVYFAAFHTLTAAKIRYRITAMPAFFILASLGLAQGWARVTHRQAVVPSPGRSD
;
A
#
# COMPACT_ATOMS: atom_id res chain seq x y z
N MET A 1 -10.02 1.37 -9.08
CA MET A 1 -10.65 2.34 -9.99
C MET A 1 -9.57 2.89 -10.89
N ILE A 2 -9.42 2.26 -12.05
CA ILE A 2 -8.67 2.79 -13.19
C ILE A 2 -9.41 4.08 -13.57
N GLN A 3 -8.75 5.23 -13.49
CA GLN A 3 -9.31 6.46 -14.01
C GLN A 3 -9.22 6.34 -15.53
N ILE A 4 -10.28 5.80 -16.13
CA ILE A 4 -10.47 5.88 -17.58
C ILE A 4 -10.80 7.35 -17.84
N HIS A 5 -9.88 8.06 -18.47
CA HIS A 5 -10.13 9.40 -18.96
C HIS A 5 -11.35 9.33 -19.88
N ASN A 6 -12.48 9.90 -19.47
CA ASN A 6 -13.70 9.95 -20.29
C ASN A 6 -13.61 11.22 -21.15
N PRO A 7 -13.33 11.11 -22.46
CA PRO A 7 -13.15 12.28 -23.33
C PRO A 7 -14.44 13.08 -23.55
N TYR A 8 -15.59 12.61 -23.06
CA TYR A 8 -16.90 13.24 -23.27
C TYR A 8 -17.43 14.06 -22.07
N ASN A 9 -16.64 14.24 -21.01
CA ASN A 9 -17.05 15.08 -19.88
C ASN A 9 -15.93 16.03 -19.41
N PRO A 10 -15.82 17.24 -19.99
CA PRO A 10 -14.78 18.20 -19.65
C PRO A 10 -14.95 18.84 -18.27
N THR A 11 -16.09 18.65 -17.59
CA THR A 11 -16.38 19.23 -16.26
C THR A 11 -16.22 18.25 -15.11
N PHE A 12 -15.82 17.01 -15.38
CA PHE A 12 -15.41 16.11 -14.31
C PHE A 12 -14.06 16.63 -13.78
N GLU A 13 -14.11 17.49 -12.75
CA GLU A 13 -12.95 17.84 -11.96
C GLU A 13 -12.25 16.52 -11.62
N SER A 14 -11.02 16.37 -12.10
CA SER A 14 -10.18 15.25 -11.73
C SER A 14 -10.09 15.30 -10.21
N PHE A 15 -10.89 14.47 -9.53
CA PHE A 15 -10.74 14.30 -8.10
C PHE A 15 -9.31 13.81 -7.92
N THR A 16 -8.44 14.71 -7.47
CA THR A 16 -7.09 14.44 -7.00
C THR A 16 -7.26 14.07 -5.53
N PRO A 17 -7.49 12.78 -5.20
CA PRO A 17 -7.55 12.38 -3.81
C PRO A 17 -6.22 12.78 -3.16
N PRO A 18 -6.24 13.33 -1.94
CA PRO A 18 -5.02 13.66 -1.22
C PRO A 18 -4.13 12.41 -1.10
N GLY A 19 -2.86 12.55 -1.50
CA GLY A 19 -1.90 11.46 -1.63
C GLY A 19 -1.66 10.91 -3.03
N PHE A 20 -1.95 11.67 -4.09
CA PHE A 20 -1.27 11.46 -5.38
C PHE A 20 0.22 11.85 -5.26
N VAL A 21 1.03 11.34 -6.21
CA VAL A 21 2.42 11.80 -6.43
C VAL A 21 2.50 13.33 -6.49
N ASP A 22 1.41 13.97 -6.91
CA ASP A 22 1.24 15.42 -6.93
C ASP A 22 1.53 16.08 -5.58
N GLU A 23 0.85 15.73 -4.49
CA GLU A 23 1.05 16.40 -3.19
C GLU A 23 2.38 16.03 -2.50
N GLY A 24 2.95 14.86 -2.84
CA GLY A 24 4.14 14.33 -2.18
C GLY A 24 5.46 14.79 -2.79
N TYR A 25 5.47 15.19 -4.06
CA TYR A 25 6.68 15.42 -4.82
C TYR A 25 6.57 16.62 -5.78
N GLU A 26 6.54 17.85 -5.25
CA GLU A 26 6.67 19.05 -6.10
C GLU A 26 7.90 18.97 -7.02
N GLY A 27 9.04 18.46 -6.54
CA GLY A 27 10.26 18.32 -7.33
C GLY A 27 10.12 17.37 -8.50
N LEU A 28 9.51 16.19 -8.28
CA LEU A 28 9.24 15.23 -9.36
C LEU A 28 8.21 15.77 -10.35
N ARG A 29 7.19 16.47 -9.86
CA ARG A 29 6.17 17.10 -10.69
C ARG A 29 6.76 18.17 -11.60
N ARG A 30 7.66 19.01 -11.07
CA ARG A 30 8.41 19.99 -11.85
C ARG A 30 9.31 19.31 -12.89
N ALA A 31 10.07 18.30 -12.48
CA ALA A 31 10.93 17.54 -13.39
C ALA A 31 10.12 16.86 -14.53
N MET A 32 8.94 16.31 -14.24
CA MET A 32 8.05 15.75 -15.25
C MET A 32 7.45 16.82 -16.17
N ALA A 33 7.03 17.96 -15.61
CA ALA A 33 6.49 19.08 -16.39
C ALA A 33 7.54 19.66 -17.34
N GLU A 34 8.79 19.80 -16.88
CA GLU A 34 9.94 20.23 -17.68
C GLU A 34 10.33 19.19 -18.73
N ALA A 35 10.22 17.90 -18.42
CA ALA A 35 10.55 16.82 -19.34
C ALA A 35 9.45 16.53 -20.37
N ARG A 36 8.25 17.13 -20.24
CA ARG A 36 7.13 16.85 -21.14
C ARG A 36 7.46 17.32 -22.56
N PRO A 37 7.51 16.43 -23.56
CA PRO A 37 7.86 16.81 -24.92
C PRO A 37 6.75 17.66 -25.57
N THR A 38 7.13 18.68 -26.34
CA THR A 38 6.20 19.36 -27.26
C THR A 38 6.04 18.51 -28.51
N LEU A 39 4.85 17.93 -28.68
CA LEU A 39 4.54 17.03 -29.78
C LEU A 39 3.73 17.74 -30.86
N PRO A 40 3.99 17.48 -32.16
CA PRO A 40 3.16 17.99 -33.24
C PRO A 40 1.71 17.51 -33.12
N PRO A 41 0.71 18.34 -33.44
CA PRO A 41 -0.72 17.99 -33.31
C PRO A 41 -1.13 16.78 -34.17
N GLU A 42 -0.40 16.48 -35.24
CA GLU A 42 -0.59 15.31 -36.10
C GLU A 42 -0.07 14.00 -35.52
N THR A 43 0.59 14.03 -34.36
CA THR A 43 1.13 12.82 -33.73
C THR A 43 -0.01 11.86 -33.36
N PRO A 44 0.03 10.58 -33.83
CA PRO A 44 -0.96 9.59 -33.42
C PRO A 44 -1.04 9.49 -31.90
N GLN A 45 -2.25 9.44 -31.35
CA GLN A 45 -2.46 9.48 -29.89
C GLN A 45 -1.63 8.44 -29.13
N ILE A 46 -1.60 7.19 -29.61
CA ILE A 46 -0.83 6.11 -28.99
C ILE A 46 0.66 6.44 -28.97
N LEU A 47 1.20 7.01 -30.05
CA LEU A 47 2.60 7.42 -30.12
C LEU A 47 2.88 8.57 -29.16
N ALA A 48 1.97 9.54 -29.06
CA ALA A 48 2.09 10.64 -28.13
C ALA A 48 2.13 10.15 -26.67
N GLU A 49 1.26 9.21 -26.29
CA GLU A 49 1.25 8.58 -24.97
C GLU A 49 2.58 7.88 -24.66
N ILE A 50 3.11 7.08 -25.60
CA ILE A 50 4.40 6.38 -25.44
C ILE A 50 5.56 7.36 -25.23
N LEU A 51 5.61 8.44 -26.03
CA LEU A 51 6.69 9.43 -25.95
C LEU A 51 6.66 10.21 -24.63
N VAL A 52 5.46 10.54 -24.15
CA VAL A 52 5.28 11.20 -22.85
C VAL A 52 5.67 10.27 -21.71
N ASP A 53 5.24 9.00 -21.74
CA ASP A 53 5.57 8.01 -20.73
C ASP A 53 7.08 7.75 -20.65
N ASP A 54 7.77 7.65 -21.80
CA ASP A 54 9.22 7.49 -21.84
C ASP A 54 9.96 8.71 -21.26
N ALA A 55 9.50 9.91 -21.60
CA ALA A 55 10.07 11.15 -21.05
C ALA A 55 9.88 11.23 -19.53
N TYR A 56 8.69 10.91 -19.02
CA TYR A 56 8.42 10.87 -17.58
C TYR A 56 9.24 9.79 -16.86
N ARG A 57 9.40 8.61 -17.46
CA ARG A 57 10.26 7.55 -16.93
C ARG A 57 11.69 8.04 -16.76
N ARG A 58 12.26 8.65 -17.81
CA ARG A 58 13.64 9.16 -17.77
C ARG A 58 13.81 10.27 -16.73
N ALA A 59 12.90 11.23 -16.69
CA ALA A 59 12.91 12.31 -15.70
C ALA A 59 12.79 11.79 -14.26
N SER A 60 11.94 10.78 -14.04
CA SER A 60 11.78 10.14 -12.74
C SER A 60 13.04 9.43 -12.27
N LEU A 61 13.67 8.66 -13.17
CA LEU A 61 14.93 7.97 -12.86
C LEU A 61 16.07 8.96 -12.58
N ALA A 62 16.15 10.04 -13.36
CA ALA A 62 17.13 11.10 -13.14
C ALA A 62 16.92 11.80 -11.78
N PHE A 63 15.66 12.10 -11.42
CA PHE A 63 15.32 12.67 -10.12
C PHE A 63 15.73 11.74 -8.96
N ILE A 64 15.38 10.46 -9.05
CA ILE A 64 15.76 9.45 -8.03
C ILE A 64 17.27 9.34 -7.89
N ALA A 65 18.01 9.37 -9.01
CA ALA A 65 19.47 9.32 -8.99
C ALA A 65 20.09 10.59 -8.39
N SER A 66 19.47 11.76 -8.60
CA SER A 66 19.97 13.04 -8.08
C SER A 66 19.77 13.23 -6.58
N ASP A 67 18.67 12.73 -6.01
CA ASP A 67 18.35 12.84 -4.59
C ASP A 67 17.59 11.60 -4.07
N PRO A 68 18.32 10.50 -3.79
CA PRO A 68 17.70 9.27 -3.30
C PRO A 68 17.08 9.44 -1.91
N ALA A 69 17.58 10.38 -1.09
CA ALA A 69 17.05 10.64 0.24
C ALA A 69 15.63 11.24 0.16
N HIS A 70 15.41 12.18 -0.77
CA HIS A 70 14.09 12.76 -1.01
C HIS A 70 13.09 11.73 -1.55
N PHE A 71 13.55 10.84 -2.44
CA PHE A 71 12.76 9.70 -2.90
C PHE A 71 12.34 8.79 -1.74
N MET A 72 13.28 8.39 -0.87
CA MET A 72 12.97 7.54 0.29
C MET A 72 11.98 8.20 1.26
N LYS A 73 12.10 9.51 1.48
CA LYS A 73 11.16 10.27 2.31
C LYS A 73 9.75 10.24 1.73
N GLY A 74 9.61 10.38 0.41
CA GLY A 74 8.32 10.30 -0.23
C GLY A 74 7.75 8.88 -0.27
N LEU A 75 8.59 7.85 -0.41
CA LEU A 75 8.19 6.45 -0.28
C LEU A 75 7.64 6.15 1.12
N TRP A 76 8.30 6.65 2.17
CA TRP A 76 7.80 6.55 3.54
C TRP A 76 6.46 7.25 3.74
N ARG A 77 6.29 8.45 3.17
CA ARG A 77 5.01 9.18 3.19
C ARG A 77 3.91 8.42 2.47
N ALA A 78 4.22 7.82 1.31
CA ALA A 78 3.30 7.00 0.55
C ALA A 78 2.86 5.77 1.35
N PHE A 79 3.81 5.06 1.95
CA PHE A 79 3.56 3.92 2.85
C PHE A 79 2.63 4.34 3.99
N TRP A 80 2.97 5.42 4.70
CA TRP A 80 2.15 5.92 5.79
C TRP A 80 0.75 6.35 5.32
N ASN A 81 0.63 6.99 4.16
CA ASN A 81 -0.67 7.38 3.61
C ASN A 81 -1.58 6.18 3.30
N MET A 82 -1.00 5.06 2.88
CA MET A 82 -1.77 3.83 2.66
C MET A 82 -2.19 3.17 3.98
N TRP A 83 -1.29 3.14 4.97
CA TRP A 83 -1.51 2.45 6.23
C TRP A 83 -2.11 3.31 7.36
N ARG A 84 -2.27 4.63 7.16
CA ARG A 84 -2.89 5.54 8.14
C ARG A 84 -4.28 5.07 8.52
N ILE A 85 -4.63 5.17 9.80
CA ILE A 85 -5.88 4.61 10.35
C ILE A 85 -7.12 5.11 9.60
N ASP A 86 -7.18 6.41 9.30
CA ASP A 86 -8.35 7.00 8.63
C ASP A 86 -7.97 8.22 7.74
N TYR A 87 -8.92 8.66 6.92
CA TYR A 87 -8.85 9.91 6.16
C TYR A 87 -8.75 11.11 7.10
N VAL A 88 -8.04 12.16 6.65
CA VAL A 88 -7.86 13.41 7.41
C VAL A 88 -9.20 14.05 7.76
N THR A 89 -10.17 13.98 6.84
CA THR A 89 -11.53 14.53 6.96
C THR A 89 -12.49 13.67 7.80
N ALA A 90 -12.02 12.55 8.35
CA ALA A 90 -12.88 11.68 9.15
C ALA A 90 -13.32 12.33 10.47
N LYS A 91 -14.58 12.08 10.86
CA LYS A 91 -15.14 12.53 12.14
C LYS A 91 -14.34 11.94 13.32
N PRO A 92 -14.21 12.67 14.45
CA PRO A 92 -13.33 12.28 15.56
C PRO A 92 -13.71 10.93 16.19
N TYR A 93 -15.01 10.61 16.32
CA TYR A 93 -15.43 9.32 16.87
C TYR A 93 -15.00 8.13 15.99
N ARG A 94 -14.99 8.29 14.66
CA ARG A 94 -14.56 7.25 13.72
C ARG A 94 -13.04 7.03 13.80
N LYS A 95 -12.29 8.12 13.97
CA LYS A 95 -10.85 8.05 14.23
C LYS A 95 -10.56 7.29 15.53
N ALA A 96 -11.31 7.58 16.59
CA ALA A 96 -11.17 6.90 17.87
C ALA A 96 -11.51 5.40 17.79
N SER A 97 -12.65 5.04 17.18
CA SER A 97 -13.02 3.63 17.03
C SER A 97 -12.00 2.84 16.20
N ASN A 98 -11.56 3.42 15.08
CA ASN A 98 -10.56 2.79 14.22
C ASN A 98 -9.20 2.69 14.93
N LEU A 99 -8.82 3.69 15.72
CA LEU A 99 -7.60 3.64 16.52
C LEU A 99 -7.64 2.46 17.51
N VAL A 100 -8.75 2.26 18.21
CA VAL A 100 -8.92 1.11 19.12
C VAL A 100 -8.80 -0.20 18.34
N CYS A 101 -9.49 -0.34 17.20
CA CYS A 101 -9.40 -1.54 16.38
C CYS A 101 -7.95 -1.83 15.93
N TYR A 102 -7.24 -0.83 15.42
CA TYR A 102 -5.84 -0.99 14.99
C TYR A 102 -4.91 -1.28 16.16
N ALA A 103 -5.09 -0.60 17.30
CA ALA A 103 -4.29 -0.81 18.50
C ALA A 103 -4.44 -2.24 19.05
N MET A 104 -5.61 -2.85 18.90
CA MET A 104 -5.81 -4.26 19.27
C MET A 104 -5.28 -5.21 18.20
N LEU A 105 -5.56 -4.96 16.92
CA LEU A 105 -5.26 -5.93 15.86
C LEU A 105 -3.78 -5.98 15.46
N VAL A 106 -3.08 -4.85 15.42
CA VAL A 106 -1.69 -4.79 14.96
C VAL A 106 -0.75 -5.64 15.84
N PRO A 107 -0.80 -5.55 17.19
CA PRO A 107 0.03 -6.40 18.05
C PRO A 107 -0.23 -7.89 17.84
N PHE A 108 -1.50 -8.30 17.69
CA PHE A 108 -1.83 -9.70 17.43
C PHE A 108 -1.40 -10.16 16.04
N CYS A 109 -1.45 -9.28 15.03
CA CYS A 109 -0.92 -9.60 13.70
C CYS A 109 0.60 -9.86 13.76
N LEU A 110 1.35 -8.99 14.45
CA LEU A 110 2.80 -9.17 14.65
C LEU A 110 3.10 -10.45 15.44
N LEU A 111 2.32 -10.74 16.49
CA LEU A 111 2.45 -11.98 17.24
C LEU A 111 2.15 -13.21 16.37
N GLY A 112 1.12 -13.15 15.52
CA GLY A 112 0.78 -14.19 14.57
C GLY A 112 1.89 -14.48 13.55
N ILE A 113 2.54 -13.44 13.04
CA ILE A 113 3.74 -13.58 12.19
C ILE A 113 4.86 -14.25 12.97
N GLY A 114 5.12 -13.83 14.21
CA GLY A 114 6.13 -14.46 15.07
C GLY A 114 5.85 -15.95 15.32
N VAL A 115 4.58 -16.32 15.54
CA VAL A 115 4.15 -17.72 15.68
C VAL A 115 4.33 -18.50 14.37
N ALA A 116 4.00 -17.89 13.23
CA ALA A 116 4.19 -18.51 11.93
C ALA A 116 5.66 -18.84 11.67
N VAL A 117 6.58 -17.92 12.00
CA VAL A 117 8.03 -18.13 11.92
C VAL A 117 8.48 -19.23 12.88
N ALA A 118 8.11 -19.14 14.16
CA ALA A 118 8.52 -20.11 15.18
C ALA A 118 8.06 -21.55 14.87
N ARG A 119 6.89 -21.71 14.26
CA ARG A 119 6.31 -23.01 13.90
C ARG A 119 6.59 -23.44 12.46
N ARG A 120 7.29 -22.62 11.66
CA ARG A 120 7.47 -22.83 10.21
C ARG A 120 6.14 -23.10 9.50
N ASN A 121 5.07 -22.40 9.89
CA ASN A 121 3.74 -22.55 9.31
C ASN A 121 3.75 -21.90 7.90
N ALA A 122 4.00 -22.72 6.87
CA ALA A 122 4.14 -22.25 5.50
C ALA A 122 2.93 -21.44 5.00
N PRO A 123 1.66 -21.86 5.18
CA PRO A 123 0.49 -21.04 4.82
C PRO A 123 0.49 -19.64 5.47
N ALA A 124 0.78 -19.55 6.76
CA ALA A 124 0.81 -18.26 7.45
C ALA A 124 1.99 -17.39 7.00
N LEU A 125 3.15 -18.00 6.69
CA LEU A 125 4.30 -17.30 6.13
C LEU A 125 4.01 -16.79 4.71
N LEU A 126 3.26 -17.53 3.88
CA LEU A 126 2.80 -17.06 2.57
C LEU A 126 1.88 -15.84 2.70
N LEU A 127 0.98 -15.83 3.68
CA LEU A 127 0.13 -14.66 3.96
C LEU A 127 0.95 -13.46 4.44
N ALA A 128 1.96 -13.67 5.30
CA ALA A 128 2.86 -12.62 5.74
C ALA A 128 3.68 -12.06 4.56
N GLY A 129 4.21 -12.95 3.70
CA GLY A 129 4.91 -12.58 2.47
C GLY A 129 4.02 -11.80 1.51
N PHE A 130 2.76 -12.22 1.34
CA PHE A 130 1.76 -11.49 0.56
C PHE A 130 1.54 -10.08 1.12
N LEU A 131 1.42 -9.89 2.44
CA LEU A 131 1.28 -8.56 3.04
C LEU A 131 2.48 -7.66 2.76
N VAL A 132 3.70 -8.21 2.90
CA VAL A 132 4.94 -7.46 2.63
C VAL A 132 5.03 -7.08 1.15
N TYR A 133 4.79 -8.03 0.26
CA TYR A 133 4.76 -7.80 -1.19
C TYR A 133 3.70 -6.76 -1.57
N PHE A 134 2.48 -6.92 -1.06
CA PHE A 134 1.38 -6.00 -1.30
C PHE A 134 1.73 -4.58 -0.85
N ALA A 135 2.30 -4.45 0.36
CA ALA A 135 2.74 -3.18 0.90
C ALA A 135 3.82 -2.53 0.04
N ALA A 136 4.88 -3.27 -0.31
CA ALA A 136 5.98 -2.77 -1.12
C ALA A 136 5.50 -2.33 -2.52
N PHE A 137 4.75 -3.20 -3.21
CA PHE A 137 4.24 -2.93 -4.56
C PHE A 137 3.35 -1.69 -4.59
N HIS A 138 2.39 -1.58 -3.67
CA HIS A 138 1.48 -0.42 -3.66
C HIS A 138 2.15 0.85 -3.16
N THR A 139 3.18 0.74 -2.31
CA THR A 139 3.96 1.91 -1.91
C THR A 139 4.75 2.48 -3.09
N LEU A 140 5.26 1.61 -3.98
CA LEU A 140 6.00 2.00 -5.18
C LEU A 140 5.09 2.48 -6.33
N THR A 141 3.89 1.94 -6.45
CA THR A 141 3.00 2.20 -7.60
C THR A 141 1.86 3.16 -7.29
N ALA A 142 1.00 2.81 -6.32
CA ALA A 142 -0.22 3.55 -6.03
C ALA A 142 -0.65 3.40 -4.55
N ALA A 143 -0.14 4.28 -3.69
CA ALA A 143 -0.32 4.17 -2.24
C ALA A 143 -1.59 4.88 -1.74
N LYS A 144 -2.76 4.33 -2.08
CA LYS A 144 -4.07 4.86 -1.63
C LYS A 144 -4.62 4.02 -0.47
N ILE A 145 -5.20 4.67 0.55
CA ILE A 145 -5.88 3.97 1.68
C ILE A 145 -6.80 2.86 1.18
N ARG A 146 -7.60 3.13 0.15
CA ARG A 146 -8.60 2.20 -0.37
C ARG A 146 -8.03 0.85 -0.81
N TYR A 147 -6.77 0.81 -1.25
CA TYR A 147 -6.19 -0.44 -1.75
C TYR A 147 -5.86 -1.42 -0.63
N ARG A 148 -5.62 -0.95 0.60
CA ARG A 148 -5.36 -1.83 1.74
C ARG A 148 -6.49 -2.81 2.04
N ILE A 149 -7.73 -2.52 1.60
CA ILE A 149 -8.91 -3.38 1.81
C ILE A 149 -8.64 -4.80 1.28
N THR A 150 -7.92 -4.91 0.16
CA THR A 150 -7.54 -6.20 -0.44
C THR A 150 -6.57 -7.00 0.45
N ALA A 151 -5.74 -6.32 1.23
CA ALA A 151 -4.77 -6.94 2.14
C ALA A 151 -5.36 -7.25 3.54
N MET A 152 -6.49 -6.64 3.91
CA MET A 152 -7.10 -6.80 5.22
C MET A 152 -7.43 -8.27 5.60
N PRO A 153 -7.94 -9.13 4.70
CA PRO A 153 -8.22 -10.53 5.05
C PRO A 153 -6.98 -11.28 5.55
N ALA A 154 -5.85 -11.13 4.86
CA ALA A 154 -4.58 -11.74 5.29
C ALA A 154 -4.12 -11.19 6.65
N PHE A 155 -4.28 -9.88 6.86
CA PHE A 155 -4.00 -9.22 8.13
C PHE A 155 -4.87 -9.76 9.28
N PHE A 156 -6.16 -9.96 9.06
CA PHE A 156 -7.07 -10.52 10.08
C PHE A 156 -6.76 -11.98 10.39
N ILE A 157 -6.39 -12.80 9.40
CA ILE A 157 -6.01 -14.20 9.61
C ILE A 157 -4.74 -14.30 10.46
N LEU A 158 -3.74 -13.44 10.20
CA LEU A 158 -2.53 -13.40 11.01
C LEU A 158 -2.83 -12.90 12.43
N ALA A 159 -3.68 -11.88 12.56
CA ALA A 159 -4.12 -11.39 13.86
C ALA A 159 -4.86 -12.47 14.67
N SER A 160 -5.73 -13.26 14.04
CA SER A 160 -6.45 -14.34 14.73
C SER A 160 -5.50 -15.46 15.18
N LEU A 161 -4.49 -15.80 14.37
CA LEU A 161 -3.44 -16.75 14.77
C LEU A 161 -2.69 -16.26 16.01
N GLY A 162 -2.33 -14.98 16.05
CA GLY A 162 -1.67 -14.39 17.22
C GLY A 162 -2.58 -14.37 18.44
N LEU A 163 -3.83 -13.95 18.28
CA LEU A 163 -4.81 -13.93 19.37
C LEU A 163 -5.03 -15.33 19.95
N ALA A 164 -5.21 -16.35 19.10
CA ALA A 164 -5.38 -17.74 19.53
C ALA A 164 -4.17 -18.24 20.33
N GLN A 165 -2.95 -17.88 19.91
CA GLN A 165 -1.74 -18.24 20.64
C GLN A 165 -1.60 -17.49 21.96
N GLY A 166 -1.92 -16.19 21.99
CA GLY A 166 -1.92 -15.39 23.22
C GLY A 166 -2.89 -15.96 24.25
N TRP A 167 -4.11 -16.28 23.82
CA TRP A 167 -5.15 -16.87 24.65
C TRP A 167 -4.76 -18.24 25.23
N ALA A 168 -4.18 -19.11 24.40
CA ALA A 168 -3.68 -20.41 24.82
C ALA A 168 -2.64 -20.31 25.93
N ARG A 169 -1.75 -19.30 25.87
CA ARG A 169 -0.76 -19.06 26.93
C ARG A 169 -1.40 -18.59 28.23
N VAL A 170 -2.40 -17.72 28.16
CA VAL A 170 -3.10 -17.19 29.35
C VAL A 170 -3.94 -18.26 30.04
N THR A 171 -4.54 -19.17 29.27
CA THR A 171 -5.47 -20.18 29.81
C THR A 171 -4.83 -21.54 30.12
N HIS A 172 -3.51 -21.69 29.90
CA HIS A 172 -2.79 -22.98 29.94
C HIS A 172 -3.39 -24.09 29.04
N ARG A 173 -4.32 -23.73 28.14
CA ARG A 173 -4.89 -24.65 27.16
C ARG A 173 -3.98 -24.68 25.95
N GLN A 174 -3.54 -25.85 25.50
CA GLN A 174 -2.85 -25.94 24.21
C GLN A 174 -3.78 -25.43 23.12
N ALA A 175 -3.30 -24.49 22.30
CA ALA A 175 -4.03 -24.09 21.11
C ALA A 175 -4.16 -25.31 20.21
N VAL A 176 -5.39 -25.82 20.06
CA VAL A 176 -5.74 -26.89 19.12
C VAL A 176 -5.63 -26.31 17.71
N VAL A 177 -4.40 -26.18 17.20
CA VAL A 177 -4.15 -26.04 15.78
C VAL A 177 -3.66 -27.41 15.35
N PRO A 178 -4.45 -28.19 14.59
CA PRO A 178 -4.02 -29.49 14.12
C PRO A 178 -2.70 -29.32 13.36
N SER A 179 -1.66 -30.03 13.80
CA SER A 179 -0.42 -30.12 13.04
C SER A 179 -0.73 -30.83 11.72
N PRO A 180 -0.53 -30.20 10.56
CA PRO A 180 -0.65 -30.92 9.30
C PRO A 180 0.59 -31.80 9.17
N GLY A 181 0.44 -33.11 9.42
CA GLY A 181 1.47 -34.09 9.08
C GLY A 181 1.98 -34.98 10.20
N ARG A 182 1.10 -35.63 10.95
CA ARG A 182 1.45 -36.92 11.55
C ARG A 182 0.34 -37.92 11.22
N SER A 183 0.42 -38.47 10.02
CA SER A 183 -0.18 -39.75 9.68
C SER A 183 0.74 -40.81 10.29
N ASP A 184 0.21 -41.53 11.29
CA ASP A 184 0.76 -42.82 11.70
C ASP A 184 0.69 -43.84 10.56
#